data_AF-A0A961L8C7-F1
#
_entry.id   AF-A0A961L8C7-F1
#
_cell.length_a   1.000
_cell.length_b   1.000
_cell.length_c   1.000
_cell.angle_alpha   90.00
_cell.angle_beta   90.00
_cell.angle_gamma   90.00
#
_symmetry.space_group_name_H-M   'P 1'
#
loop_
_entity.id
_entity.type
_entity.pdbx_description
1 polymer ?
#
loop_
_entity_poly.entity_id
_entity_poly.type
_entity_poly.pdbx_seq_one_letter_code
_entity_poly.pdbx_strand_id
1 'polypeptide(L)'
;PHGLGCGMEMSGEPMDLLRRTIAGYATHANLAAAIIVGLGCERNQIPAMMRQQQMNTGPRLLNLIMQEVGGTRKTIEAGIRAVEEMLPQANAVSRQPVPVSHLKVGLQCGGSDGFSSITANPALGHAVSILSRHGGTGILSETPEIYGVEHLLTRRAVSVEVAEKLLERIRWWKDVYSPGRDVQINGAVSPGNQKGGLANIFEKSIGSSMKGG
;
A
#
# COMPACT_ATOMS: atom_id res chain seq x y z
N PRO A 1 9.12 -3.00 10.25
CA PRO A 1 10.57 -3.04 9.95
C PRO A 1 10.85 -2.99 8.44
N HIS A 2 11.69 -2.05 7.97
CA HIS A 2 12.24 -2.12 6.61
C HIS A 2 13.66 -2.70 6.67
N GLY A 3 13.95 -3.68 5.81
CA GLY A 3 15.25 -4.38 5.80
C GLY A 3 16.34 -3.64 5.03
N LEU A 4 15.99 -2.54 4.36
CA LEU A 4 16.91 -1.78 3.52
C LEU A 4 17.75 -0.86 4.40
N GLY A 5 18.97 -1.30 4.70
CA GLY A 5 19.93 -0.57 5.52
C GLY A 5 20.60 0.58 4.77
N CYS A 6 21.88 0.85 5.07
CA CYS A 6 22.59 2.01 4.54
C CYS A 6 22.84 2.03 3.02
N GLY A 7 22.57 0.91 2.33
CA GLY A 7 22.80 0.72 0.89
C GLY A 7 21.66 1.16 -0.04
N MET A 8 20.54 1.65 0.50
CA MET A 8 19.44 2.19 -0.30
C MET A 8 19.77 3.58 -0.87
N GLU A 9 19.18 3.90 -2.02
CA GLU A 9 19.17 5.24 -2.62
C GLU A 9 18.69 6.31 -1.63
N MET A 10 19.38 7.45 -1.56
CA MET A 10 19.03 8.53 -0.62
C MET A 10 17.82 9.37 -1.03
N SER A 11 17.47 9.36 -2.31
CA SER A 11 16.49 10.25 -2.92
C SER A 11 15.76 9.56 -4.07
N GLY A 12 14.71 10.22 -4.57
CA GLY A 12 13.90 9.72 -5.66
C GLY A 12 12.83 8.71 -5.22
N GLU A 13 12.14 8.15 -6.21
CA GLU A 13 10.95 7.32 -6.01
C GLU A 13 11.16 6.14 -5.02
N PRO A 14 12.31 5.43 -4.94
CA PRO A 14 12.49 4.38 -3.94
C PRO A 14 12.40 4.88 -2.49
N MET A 15 13.07 6.00 -2.17
CA MET A 15 13.03 6.60 -0.84
C MET A 15 11.66 7.22 -0.56
N ASP A 16 11.06 7.87 -1.57
CA ASP A 16 9.73 8.45 -1.44
C ASP A 16 8.66 7.38 -1.20
N LEU A 17 8.75 6.23 -1.88
CA LEU A 17 7.90 5.07 -1.65
C LEU A 17 8.08 4.54 -0.22
N LEU A 18 9.31 4.37 0.25
CA LEU A 18 9.57 3.91 1.61
C LEU A 18 8.93 4.84 2.65
N ARG A 19 9.17 6.14 2.52
CA ARG A 19 8.64 7.16 3.45
C ARG A 19 7.12 7.21 3.44
N ARG A 20 6.49 7.23 2.26
CA ARG A 20 5.02 7.16 2.12
C ARG A 20 4.45 5.89 2.75
N THR A 21 5.12 4.76 2.58
CA THR A 21 4.69 3.48 3.13
C THR A 21 4.73 3.48 4.66
N ILE A 22 5.86 3.88 5.26
CA ILE A 22 6.00 3.96 6.73
C ILE A 22 4.98 4.94 7.31
N ALA A 23 4.82 6.12 6.72
CA ALA A 23 3.84 7.11 7.14
C ALA A 23 2.40 6.58 7.04
N GLY A 24 2.07 5.89 5.94
CA GLY A 24 0.75 5.27 5.74
C GLY A 24 0.41 4.25 6.81
N TYR A 25 1.38 3.42 7.22
CA TYR A 25 1.20 2.52 8.37
C TYR A 25 1.04 3.31 9.67
N ALA A 26 1.96 4.23 9.97
CA ALA A 26 1.96 4.98 11.23
C ALA A 26 0.70 5.82 11.45
N THR A 27 0.00 6.20 10.38
CA THR A 27 -1.22 7.01 10.40
C THR A 27 -2.48 6.22 10.05
N HIS A 28 -2.39 4.89 9.95
CA HIS A 28 -3.52 4.05 9.58
C HIS A 28 -4.63 4.07 10.64
N ALA A 29 -5.90 4.15 10.23
CA ALA A 29 -7.05 4.31 11.14
C ALA A 29 -7.23 3.15 12.15
N ASN A 30 -6.67 1.97 11.85
CA ASN A 30 -6.67 0.82 12.75
C ASN A 30 -5.54 0.83 13.80
N LEU A 31 -4.60 1.79 13.73
CA LEU A 31 -3.59 1.97 14.75
C LEU A 31 -4.01 3.06 15.73
N ALA A 32 -4.07 2.72 17.01
CA ALA A 32 -4.34 3.69 18.06
C ALA A 32 -3.15 4.65 18.27
N ALA A 33 -1.93 4.13 18.15
CA ALA A 33 -0.68 4.88 18.22
C ALA A 33 0.45 4.12 17.52
N ALA A 34 1.55 4.82 17.24
CA ALA A 34 2.75 4.24 16.65
C ALA A 34 4.04 4.81 17.27
N ILE A 35 5.10 3.99 17.28
CA ILE A 35 6.46 4.42 17.65
C ILE A 35 7.37 4.09 16.47
N ILE A 36 8.08 5.10 15.96
CA ILE A 36 9.07 4.94 14.89
C ILE A 36 10.45 4.90 15.53
N VAL A 37 11.12 3.75 15.40
CA VAL A 37 12.46 3.54 15.95
C VAL A 37 13.47 3.55 14.83
N GLY A 38 14.51 4.38 14.97
CA GLY A 38 15.64 4.50 14.05
C GLY A 38 16.95 4.26 14.78
N LEU A 39 17.99 3.86 14.06
CA LEU A 39 19.31 3.72 14.65
C LEU A 39 19.95 5.10 14.87
N GLY A 40 19.80 6.01 13.90
CA GLY A 40 20.39 7.35 13.86
C GLY A 40 21.39 7.53 12.72
N CYS A 41 21.84 6.44 12.08
CA CYS A 41 22.78 6.49 10.95
C CYS A 41 22.26 5.84 9.66
N GLU A 42 20.99 5.42 9.63
CA GLU A 42 20.34 4.96 8.41
C GLU A 42 20.20 6.06 7.34
N ARG A 43 20.03 5.68 6.07
CA ARG A 43 19.76 6.68 5.01
C ARG A 43 18.42 7.39 5.22
N ASN A 44 17.39 6.65 5.63
CA ASN A 44 16.07 7.21 5.90
C ASN A 44 15.99 7.81 7.30
N GLN A 45 16.58 8.98 7.50
CA GLN A 45 16.56 9.71 8.76
C GLN A 45 15.14 10.11 9.16
N ILE A 46 14.73 9.76 10.39
CA ILE A 46 13.37 10.04 10.91
C ILE A 46 12.98 11.52 10.77
N PRO A 47 13.81 12.52 11.17
CA PRO A 47 13.40 13.92 11.06
C PRO A 47 13.12 14.35 9.62
N ALA A 48 13.87 13.85 8.63
CA ALA A 48 13.65 14.14 7.23
C ALA A 48 12.35 13.51 6.72
N MET A 49 12.09 12.24 7.10
CA MET A 49 10.84 11.55 6.77
C MET A 49 9.62 12.27 7.37
N MET A 50 9.67 12.64 8.65
CA MET A 50 8.58 13.33 9.34
C MET A 50 8.24 14.65 8.64
N ARG A 51 9.25 15.45 8.26
CA ARG A 51 9.04 16.70 7.50
C ARG A 51 8.43 16.44 6.12
N GLN A 52 8.96 15.48 5.37
CA GLN A 52 8.45 15.18 4.02
C GLN A 52 7.00 14.69 4.05
N GLN A 53 6.65 13.85 5.03
CA GLN A 53 5.32 13.27 5.18
C GLN A 53 4.39 14.14 6.05
N GLN A 54 4.84 15.34 6.43
CA GLN A 54 4.08 16.31 7.22
C GLN A 54 3.53 15.72 8.54
N MET A 55 4.30 14.84 9.16
CA MET A 55 3.95 14.21 10.43
C MET A 55 4.63 14.92 11.59
N ASN A 56 3.96 14.98 12.74
CA ASN A 56 4.49 15.53 13.97
C ASN A 56 4.37 14.49 15.09
N THR A 57 5.31 14.53 16.02
CA THR A 57 5.20 13.72 17.24
C THR A 57 4.07 14.24 18.12
N GLY A 58 3.53 13.36 18.96
CA GLY A 58 2.46 13.67 19.89
C GLY A 58 2.01 12.42 20.65
N PRO A 59 0.86 12.48 21.35
CA PRO A 59 0.40 11.38 22.20
C PRO A 59 0.22 10.04 21.47
N ARG A 60 -0.02 10.07 20.15
CA ARG A 60 -0.25 8.86 19.32
C ARG A 60 0.90 8.54 18.35
N LEU A 61 1.96 9.33 18.34
CA LEU A 61 3.11 9.11 17.45
C LEU A 61 4.39 9.60 18.12
N LEU A 62 5.31 8.68 18.40
CA LEU A 62 6.60 9.00 18.99
C LEU A 62 7.74 8.51 18.10
N ASN A 63 8.89 9.18 18.20
CA ASN A 63 10.11 8.82 17.50
C ASN A 63 11.20 8.51 18.53
N LEU A 64 11.93 7.42 18.32
CA LEU A 64 13.09 7.05 19.14
C LEU A 64 14.30 6.84 18.23
N ILE A 65 15.33 7.65 18.42
CA ILE A 65 16.61 7.52 17.71
C ILE A 65 17.60 6.89 18.67
N MET A 66 18.01 5.64 18.41
CA MET A 66 18.77 4.82 19.36
C MET A 66 20.10 5.46 19.79
N GLN A 67 20.81 6.09 18.86
CA GLN A 67 22.06 6.79 19.15
C GLN A 67 21.86 8.02 20.06
N GLU A 68 20.69 8.66 20.02
CA GLU A 68 20.36 9.82 20.85
C GLU A 68 19.85 9.39 22.24
N VAL A 69 19.07 8.30 22.30
CA VAL A 69 18.52 7.75 23.55
C VAL A 69 19.61 7.05 24.39
N GLY A 70 20.75 6.74 23.80
CA GLY A 70 21.93 6.20 24.49
C GLY A 70 22.05 4.68 24.40
N GLY A 71 21.69 4.12 23.24
CA GLY A 71 21.91 2.72 22.89
C GLY A 71 20.70 1.81 23.05
N THR A 72 20.88 0.54 22.70
CA THR A 72 19.81 -0.45 22.55
C THR A 72 18.96 -0.61 23.80
N ARG A 73 19.59 -0.83 24.98
CA ARG A 73 18.84 -1.07 26.23
C ARG A 73 17.96 0.11 26.62
N LYS A 74 18.53 1.32 26.62
CA LYS A 74 17.78 2.55 26.95
C LYS A 74 16.65 2.81 25.97
N THR A 75 16.85 2.49 24.69
CA THR A 75 15.83 2.62 23.64
C THR A 75 14.68 1.64 23.84
N ILE A 76 14.98 0.39 24.21
CA ILE A 76 13.97 -0.61 24.56
C ILE A 76 13.15 -0.13 25.76
N GLU A 77 13.82 0.30 26.84
CA GLU A 77 13.14 0.81 28.04
C GLU A 77 12.26 2.03 27.74
N ALA A 78 12.75 2.96 26.90
CA ALA A 78 11.97 4.12 26.47
C ALA A 78 10.76 3.72 25.60
N GLY A 79 10.93 2.73 24.71
CA GLY A 79 9.85 2.20 23.89
C GLY A 79 8.77 1.52 24.72
N ILE A 80 9.16 0.71 25.73
CA ILE A 80 8.22 0.07 26.65
C ILE A 80 7.40 1.13 27.40
N ARG A 81 8.06 2.11 28.02
CA ARG A 81 7.36 3.21 28.73
C ARG A 81 6.39 3.96 27.83
N ALA A 82 6.82 4.29 26.60
CA ALA A 82 5.97 4.96 25.63
C ALA A 82 4.72 4.14 25.28
N VAL A 83 4.85 2.82 25.10
CA VAL A 83 3.70 1.93 24.88
C VAL A 83 2.78 1.92 26.10
N GLU A 84 3.33 1.77 27.31
CA GLU A 84 2.56 1.80 28.56
C GLU A 84 1.75 3.10 28.73
N GLU A 85 2.32 4.24 28.34
CA GLU A 85 1.63 5.54 28.35
C GLU A 85 0.53 5.67 27.28
N MET A 86 0.69 5.00 26.13
CA MET A 86 -0.28 5.00 25.03
C MET A 86 -1.47 4.05 25.27
N LEU A 87 -1.25 2.94 25.99
CA LEU A 87 -2.24 1.88 26.20
C LEU A 87 -3.57 2.37 26.80
N PRO A 88 -3.60 3.25 27.82
CA PRO A 88 -4.85 3.75 28.39
C PRO A 88 -5.74 4.44 27.35
N GLN A 89 -5.17 5.26 26.45
CA GLN A 89 -5.93 5.94 25.40
C GLN A 89 -6.46 4.94 24.37
N ALA A 90 -5.65 3.94 24.00
CA ALA A 90 -6.09 2.88 23.08
C ALA A 90 -7.23 2.04 23.69
N ASN A 91 -7.16 1.73 24.98
CA ASN A 91 -8.15 0.92 25.69
C ASN A 91 -9.47 1.66 25.95
N ALA A 92 -9.46 3.00 25.89
CA ALA A 92 -10.66 3.83 26.04
C ALA A 92 -11.54 3.88 24.78
N VAL A 93 -11.08 3.33 23.64
CA VAL A 93 -11.82 3.37 22.37
C VAL A 93 -12.91 2.31 22.34
N SER A 94 -14.17 2.74 22.25
CA SER A 94 -15.33 1.88 21.99
C SER A 94 -15.78 1.99 20.52
N ARG A 95 -16.19 0.86 19.92
CA ARG A 95 -16.81 0.86 18.60
C ARG A 95 -18.15 1.59 18.64
N GLN A 96 -18.45 2.33 17.57
CA GLN A 96 -19.74 2.99 17.38
C GLN A 96 -20.19 2.85 15.93
N PRO A 97 -21.50 2.92 15.65
CA PRO A 97 -22.00 3.02 14.28
C PRO A 97 -21.40 4.25 13.59
N VAL A 98 -20.88 4.06 12.37
CA VAL A 98 -20.37 5.12 11.51
C VAL A 98 -20.86 4.91 10.08
N PRO A 99 -21.00 5.97 9.26
CA PRO A 99 -21.33 5.83 7.85
C PRO A 99 -20.32 4.95 7.08
N VAL A 100 -20.79 4.23 6.06
CA VAL A 100 -19.97 3.40 5.16
C VAL A 100 -18.91 4.24 4.43
N SER A 101 -19.10 5.55 4.29
CA SER A 101 -18.13 6.47 3.69
C SER A 101 -16.78 6.54 4.42
N HIS A 102 -16.69 6.05 5.65
CA HIS A 102 -15.42 5.91 6.37
C HIS A 102 -14.62 4.67 5.96
N LEU A 103 -15.21 3.72 5.24
CA LEU A 103 -14.55 2.47 4.85
C LEU A 103 -13.64 2.68 3.63
N LYS A 104 -12.44 2.12 3.74
CA LYS A 104 -11.47 1.97 2.66
C LYS A 104 -11.13 0.49 2.52
N VAL A 105 -11.34 -0.09 1.34
CA VAL A 105 -11.17 -1.52 1.07
C VAL A 105 -10.13 -1.70 -0.02
N GLY A 106 -9.00 -2.31 0.33
CA GLY A 106 -7.99 -2.74 -0.64
C GLY A 106 -8.37 -4.05 -1.32
N LEU A 107 -8.14 -4.13 -2.62
CA LEU A 107 -8.45 -5.28 -3.46
C LEU A 107 -7.15 -5.90 -3.97
N GLN A 108 -7.06 -7.22 -3.87
CA GLN A 108 -5.88 -7.97 -4.29
C GLN A 108 -6.28 -9.37 -4.75
N CYS A 109 -5.59 -9.89 -5.76
CA CYS A 109 -5.63 -11.28 -6.17
C CYS A 109 -4.54 -12.09 -5.45
N GLY A 110 -4.86 -13.34 -5.10
CA GLY A 110 -3.90 -14.34 -4.67
C GLY A 110 -3.47 -15.20 -5.85
N GLY A 111 -3.94 -16.45 -5.87
CA GLY A 111 -3.78 -17.36 -7.01
C GLY A 111 -4.98 -17.29 -7.96
N SER A 112 -4.99 -16.33 -8.88
CA SER A 112 -6.01 -16.27 -9.93
C SER A 112 -6.06 -17.56 -10.76
N ASP A 113 -7.26 -17.95 -11.14
CA ASP A 113 -7.59 -19.14 -11.94
C ASP A 113 -8.59 -18.78 -13.06
N GLY A 114 -8.94 -19.76 -13.89
CA GLY A 114 -9.90 -19.58 -14.99
C GLY A 114 -11.32 -19.22 -14.54
N PHE A 115 -11.67 -19.41 -13.27
CA PHE A 115 -12.99 -19.04 -12.72
C PHE A 115 -13.01 -17.63 -12.13
N SER A 116 -11.85 -17.06 -11.80
CA SER A 116 -11.72 -15.77 -11.13
C SER A 116 -12.42 -14.65 -11.89
N SER A 117 -12.33 -14.65 -13.22
CA SER A 117 -12.93 -13.63 -14.10
C SER A 117 -14.46 -13.75 -14.24
N ILE A 118 -15.06 -14.88 -13.88
CA ILE A 118 -16.51 -15.13 -13.99
C ILE A 118 -17.20 -15.31 -12.63
N THR A 119 -16.45 -15.35 -11.53
CA THR A 119 -16.98 -15.53 -10.17
C THR A 119 -16.52 -14.42 -9.21
N ALA A 120 -15.36 -14.59 -8.56
CA ALA A 120 -14.90 -13.76 -7.46
C ALA A 120 -14.64 -12.31 -7.87
N ASN A 121 -14.01 -12.07 -9.03
CA ASN A 121 -13.67 -10.72 -9.44
C ASN A 121 -14.91 -9.87 -9.81
N PRO A 122 -15.88 -10.38 -10.60
CA PRO A 122 -17.15 -9.67 -10.80
C PRO A 122 -17.94 -9.45 -9.50
N ALA A 123 -17.98 -10.44 -8.60
CA ALA A 123 -18.67 -10.30 -7.32
C ALA A 123 -18.03 -9.20 -6.46
N LEU A 124 -16.71 -9.13 -6.43
CA LEU A 124 -15.97 -8.08 -5.74
C LEU A 124 -16.19 -6.70 -6.39
N GLY A 125 -16.24 -6.63 -7.72
CA GLY A 125 -16.60 -5.41 -8.44
C GLY A 125 -17.99 -4.90 -8.08
N HIS A 126 -18.97 -5.80 -7.96
CA HIS A 126 -20.31 -5.43 -7.49
C HIS A 126 -20.29 -4.89 -6.06
N ALA A 127 -19.53 -5.54 -5.15
CA ALA A 127 -19.36 -5.06 -3.78
C ALA A 127 -18.69 -3.68 -3.72
N VAL A 128 -17.69 -3.42 -4.55
CA VAL A 128 -17.02 -2.11 -4.67
C VAL A 128 -17.98 -1.05 -5.21
N SER A 129 -18.86 -1.41 -6.16
CA SER A 129 -19.90 -0.51 -6.67
C SER A 129 -20.89 -0.12 -5.57
N ILE A 130 -21.32 -1.07 -4.73
CA ILE A 130 -22.16 -0.79 -3.54
C ILE A 130 -21.41 0.13 -2.56
N LEU A 131 -20.16 -0.20 -2.25
CA LEU A 131 -19.31 0.60 -1.35
C LEU A 131 -19.21 2.06 -1.83
N SER A 132 -18.89 2.24 -3.12
CA SER A 132 -18.75 3.57 -3.75
C SER A 132 -20.06 4.35 -3.75
N ARG A 133 -21.20 3.68 -4.01
CA ARG A 133 -22.53 4.30 -3.94
C ARG A 133 -22.85 4.87 -2.55
N HIS A 134 -22.27 4.30 -1.49
CA HIS A 134 -22.39 4.79 -0.12
C HIS A 134 -21.20 5.67 0.34
N GLY A 135 -20.39 6.16 -0.60
CA GLY A 135 -19.29 7.09 -0.36
C GLY A 135 -18.01 6.44 0.19
N GLY A 136 -17.94 5.12 0.28
CA GLY A 136 -16.73 4.40 0.66
C GLY A 136 -15.72 4.35 -0.49
N THR A 137 -14.49 3.88 -0.20
CA THR A 137 -13.40 3.82 -1.18
C THR A 137 -12.94 2.40 -1.43
N GLY A 138 -12.97 1.95 -2.69
CA GLY A 138 -12.26 0.76 -3.15
C GLY A 138 -10.88 1.12 -3.71
N ILE A 139 -9.86 0.30 -3.44
CA ILE A 139 -8.48 0.52 -3.92
C ILE A 139 -8.03 -0.71 -4.72
N LEU A 140 -7.90 -0.56 -6.03
CA LEU A 140 -7.33 -1.56 -6.94
C LEU A 140 -5.85 -1.20 -7.20
N SER A 141 -4.92 -2.04 -6.74
CA SER A 141 -3.48 -1.68 -6.74
C SER A 141 -2.65 -2.35 -7.84
N GLU A 142 -2.92 -3.62 -8.13
CA GLU A 142 -2.01 -4.56 -8.80
C GLU A 142 -1.63 -4.13 -10.23
N THR A 143 -0.65 -3.23 -10.37
CA THR A 143 -0.29 -2.62 -11.66
C THR A 143 0.01 -3.62 -12.77
N PRO A 144 0.77 -4.72 -12.53
CA PRO A 144 0.97 -5.75 -13.55
C PRO A 144 -0.32 -6.47 -13.98
N GLU A 145 -1.30 -6.57 -13.08
CA GLU A 145 -2.58 -7.26 -13.30
C GLU A 145 -3.56 -6.43 -14.13
N ILE A 146 -3.26 -5.18 -14.46
CA ILE A 146 -4.12 -4.34 -15.32
C ILE A 146 -3.43 -3.94 -16.62
N TYR A 147 -2.21 -4.44 -16.85
CA TYR A 147 -1.44 -4.15 -18.04
C TYR A 147 -2.09 -4.76 -19.31
N GLY A 148 -2.24 -3.95 -20.35
CA GLY A 148 -2.88 -4.32 -21.61
C GLY A 148 -4.40 -4.11 -21.61
N VAL A 149 -5.00 -3.82 -20.45
CA VAL A 149 -6.45 -3.59 -20.29
C VAL A 149 -6.76 -2.27 -19.60
N GLU A 150 -5.78 -1.40 -19.42
CA GLU A 150 -5.92 -0.11 -18.74
C GLU A 150 -6.94 0.82 -19.40
N HIS A 151 -7.22 0.61 -20.68
CA HIS A 151 -8.29 1.29 -21.41
C HIS A 151 -9.68 1.02 -20.81
N LEU A 152 -9.91 -0.12 -20.15
CA LEU A 152 -11.15 -0.43 -19.44
C LEU A 152 -11.34 0.44 -18.19
N LEU A 153 -10.23 0.84 -17.55
CA LEU A 153 -10.23 1.70 -16.36
C LEU A 153 -10.25 3.18 -16.73
N THR A 154 -9.43 3.59 -17.70
CA THR A 154 -9.35 5.00 -18.13
C THR A 154 -10.66 5.51 -18.75
N ARG A 155 -11.45 4.65 -19.41
CA ARG A 155 -12.81 4.99 -19.88
C ARG A 155 -13.78 5.36 -18.76
N ARG A 156 -13.48 4.97 -17.52
CA ARG A 156 -14.28 5.25 -16.31
C ARG A 156 -13.65 6.33 -15.43
N ALA A 157 -12.52 6.91 -15.84
CA ALA A 157 -11.88 7.97 -15.09
C ALA A 157 -12.77 9.22 -15.07
N VAL A 158 -12.79 9.92 -13.94
CA VAL A 158 -13.57 11.14 -13.76
C VAL A 158 -13.05 12.31 -14.63
N SER A 159 -11.79 12.25 -15.04
CA SER A 159 -11.17 13.24 -15.91
C SER A 159 -9.98 12.65 -16.67
N VAL A 160 -9.55 13.35 -17.72
CA VAL A 160 -8.37 12.97 -18.53
C VAL A 160 -7.11 12.99 -17.67
N GLU A 161 -6.96 13.95 -16.77
CA GLU A 161 -5.80 14.07 -15.88
C GLU A 161 -5.71 12.87 -14.93
N VAL A 162 -6.84 12.31 -14.48
CA VAL A 162 -6.86 11.10 -13.67
C VAL A 162 -6.49 9.88 -14.50
N ALA A 163 -6.98 9.79 -15.74
CA ALA A 163 -6.62 8.72 -16.66
C ALA A 163 -5.11 8.75 -16.98
N GLU A 164 -4.54 9.91 -17.28
CA GLU A 164 -3.11 10.05 -17.58
C GLU A 164 -2.24 9.65 -16.39
N LYS A 165 -2.61 9.96 -15.15
CA LYS A 165 -1.88 9.48 -13.96
C LYS A 165 -1.79 7.94 -13.89
N LEU A 166 -2.86 7.24 -14.28
CA LEU A 166 -2.84 5.78 -14.36
C LEU A 166 -1.90 5.31 -15.47
N LEU A 167 -1.99 5.91 -16.66
CA LEU A 167 -1.15 5.57 -17.80
C LEU A 167 0.34 5.84 -17.53
N GLU A 168 0.67 6.95 -16.89
CA GLU A 168 2.03 7.30 -16.45
C GLU A 168 2.59 6.23 -15.51
N ARG A 169 1.81 5.74 -14.55
CA ARG A 169 2.25 4.67 -13.64
C ARG A 169 2.51 3.36 -14.37
N ILE A 170 1.68 3.02 -15.35
CA ILE A 170 1.87 1.84 -16.19
C ILE A 170 3.11 1.97 -17.08
N ARG A 171 3.31 3.13 -17.72
CA ARG A 171 4.53 3.42 -18.50
C ARG A 171 5.77 3.35 -17.63
N TRP A 172 5.76 3.98 -16.45
CA TRP A 172 6.87 3.88 -15.49
C TRP A 172 7.16 2.42 -15.13
N TRP A 173 6.12 1.63 -14.82
CA TRP A 173 6.31 0.22 -14.49
C TRP A 173 6.94 -0.55 -15.66
N LYS A 174 6.42 -0.39 -16.88
CA LYS A 174 6.87 -1.10 -18.07
C LYS A 174 8.27 -0.67 -18.53
N ASP A 175 8.49 0.63 -18.65
CA ASP A 175 9.64 1.22 -19.34
C ASP A 175 10.81 1.54 -18.40
N VAL A 176 10.58 1.64 -17.09
CA VAL A 176 11.61 2.04 -16.11
C VAL A 176 11.82 0.98 -15.04
N TYR A 177 10.75 0.50 -14.40
CA TYR A 177 10.88 -0.45 -13.30
C TYR A 177 11.26 -1.85 -13.77
N SER A 178 10.63 -2.32 -14.84
CA SER A 178 10.72 -3.72 -15.26
C SER A 178 11.93 -4.14 -16.09
N PRO A 179 12.57 -3.28 -16.91
CA PRO A 179 13.72 -3.70 -17.72
C PRO A 179 14.85 -4.28 -16.87
N GLY A 180 15.33 -5.47 -17.24
CA GLY A 180 16.41 -6.17 -16.54
C GLY A 180 16.03 -6.76 -15.18
N ARG A 181 14.73 -6.75 -14.80
CA ARG A 181 14.23 -7.38 -13.58
C ARG A 181 13.41 -8.63 -13.90
N ASP A 182 13.41 -9.57 -12.97
CA ASP A 182 12.52 -10.75 -13.01
C ASP A 182 11.11 -10.34 -12.59
N VAL A 183 10.43 -9.60 -13.46
CA VAL A 183 9.04 -9.20 -13.29
C VAL A 183 8.22 -9.71 -14.46
N GLN A 184 6.95 -10.01 -14.20
CA GLN A 184 6.06 -10.52 -15.24
C GLN A 184 5.78 -9.44 -16.28
N ILE A 185 6.48 -9.52 -17.41
CA ILE A 185 6.16 -8.81 -18.65
C ILE A 185 6.06 -9.85 -19.77
N ASN A 186 4.90 -9.88 -20.42
CA ASN A 186 4.56 -10.68 -21.60
C ASN A 186 4.54 -12.22 -21.42
N GLY A 187 3.40 -12.80 -21.82
CA GLY A 187 3.30 -14.19 -22.30
C GLY A 187 2.96 -15.28 -21.27
N ALA A 188 3.56 -15.25 -20.09
CA ALA A 188 3.37 -16.30 -19.08
C ALA A 188 2.84 -15.76 -17.76
N VAL A 189 1.76 -16.35 -17.28
CA VAL A 189 1.28 -16.15 -15.90
C VAL A 189 2.14 -16.97 -14.93
N SER A 190 2.03 -16.74 -13.62
CA SER A 190 2.78 -17.53 -12.65
C SER A 190 2.44 -19.03 -12.77
N PRO A 191 3.33 -19.96 -12.34
CA PRO A 191 3.04 -21.40 -12.38
C PRO A 191 1.71 -21.79 -11.70
N GLY A 192 1.35 -21.09 -10.61
CA GLY A 192 0.07 -21.28 -9.93
C GLY A 192 -1.12 -20.85 -10.79
N ASN A 193 -1.01 -19.73 -11.50
CA ASN A 193 -2.05 -19.24 -12.40
C ASN A 193 -2.21 -20.14 -13.64
N GLN A 194 -1.11 -20.65 -14.20
CA GLN A 194 -1.15 -21.56 -15.34
C GLN A 194 -1.81 -22.89 -14.95
N LYS A 195 -1.46 -23.44 -13.78
CA LYS A 195 -2.14 -24.62 -13.22
C LYS A 195 -3.62 -24.34 -12.94
N GLY A 196 -3.95 -23.09 -12.58
CA GLY A 196 -5.32 -22.60 -12.42
C GLY A 196 -6.09 -22.40 -13.74
N GLY A 197 -5.47 -22.67 -14.90
CA GLY A 197 -6.15 -22.64 -16.20
C GLY A 197 -6.09 -21.30 -16.92
N LEU A 198 -5.30 -20.32 -16.46
CA LEU A 198 -5.11 -19.06 -17.17
C LEU A 198 -4.09 -19.22 -18.31
N ALA A 199 -4.49 -18.84 -19.53
CA ALA A 199 -3.69 -19.04 -20.73
C ALA A 199 -2.60 -17.97 -20.89
N ASN A 200 -2.89 -16.71 -20.53
CA ASN A 200 -1.94 -15.60 -20.66
C ASN A 200 -2.26 -14.44 -19.73
N ILE A 201 -1.37 -13.44 -19.72
CA ILE A 201 -1.50 -12.24 -18.87
C ILE A 201 -2.73 -11.40 -19.22
N PHE A 202 -3.14 -11.31 -20.48
CA PHE A 202 -4.29 -10.49 -20.88
C PHE A 202 -5.60 -11.07 -20.34
N GLU A 203 -5.79 -12.40 -20.42
CA GLU A 203 -6.95 -13.08 -19.82
C GLU A 203 -7.04 -12.80 -18.32
N LYS A 204 -5.91 -12.96 -17.62
CA LYS A 204 -5.79 -12.63 -16.20
C LYS A 204 -6.14 -11.17 -15.94
N SER A 205 -5.62 -10.25 -16.75
CA SER A 205 -5.80 -8.83 -16.55
C SER A 205 -7.23 -8.34 -16.78
N ILE A 206 -7.93 -8.89 -17.77
CA ILE A 206 -9.36 -8.64 -17.96
C ILE A 206 -10.11 -8.98 -16.68
N GLY A 207 -9.90 -10.21 -16.16
CA GLY A 207 -10.52 -10.63 -14.91
C GLY A 207 -10.12 -9.76 -13.72
N SER A 208 -8.85 -9.42 -13.59
CA SER A 208 -8.34 -8.60 -12.49
C SER A 208 -8.90 -7.18 -12.48
N SER A 209 -9.16 -6.59 -13.66
CA SER A 209 -9.74 -5.25 -13.79
C SER A 209 -11.20 -5.16 -13.30
N MET A 210 -11.95 -6.27 -13.39
CA MET A 210 -13.36 -6.33 -12.97
C MET A 210 -13.55 -6.11 -11.46
N LYS A 211 -12.51 -6.32 -10.65
CA LYS A 211 -12.55 -6.02 -9.20
C LYS A 211 -12.86 -4.55 -8.92
N GLY A 212 -12.53 -3.66 -9.85
CA GLY A 212 -12.79 -2.22 -9.74
C GLY A 212 -14.26 -1.81 -9.91
N GLY A 213 -15.17 -2.78 -10.10
CA GLY A 213 -16.58 -2.54 -10.44
C GLY A 213 -16.83 -2.36 -11.92
#